data_AF-A0A9P4DSK2-F1
#
_entry.id   AF-A0A9P4DSK2-F1
#
_cell.length_a   1.000
_cell.length_b   1.000
_cell.length_c   1.000
_cell.angle_alpha   90.00
_cell.angle_beta   90.00
_cell.angle_gamma   90.00
#
_symmetry.space_group_name_H-M   'P 1'
#
loop_
_entity.id
_entity.type
_entity.pdbx_description
1 polymer ?
#
loop_
_entity_poly.entity_id
_entity_poly.type
_entity_poly.pdbx_seq_one_letter_code
_entity_poly.pdbx_strand_id
1 'polypeptide(L)'
;MGSQRCRVAIAEPNCIVTNEQPDAIGFKGSYSILVEAKTSRADFLADLKKPFRIYPQKGMGYCRYYICEPGIITEDDLPERWGLLYVLPGGRVRIVRYSRYFREANYAAERSLLTACLYIQKPLKINTVQGRKIQLSPVFGAEAKEKEGI
;
A
#
# COMPACT_ATOMS: atom_id res chain seq x y z
N MET A 1 -4.07 22.64 -0.49
CA MET A 1 -5.16 21.88 -1.15
C MET A 1 -4.52 20.71 -1.89
N GLY A 2 -4.67 19.49 -1.36
CA GLY A 2 -4.10 18.26 -1.92
C GLY A 2 -4.67 16.99 -1.29
N SER A 3 -5.78 17.11 -0.55
CA SER A 3 -6.42 15.98 0.12
C SER A 3 -7.39 15.28 -0.83
N GLN A 4 -7.31 13.95 -0.88
CA GLN A 4 -8.23 13.10 -1.64
C GLN A 4 -9.45 12.65 -0.82
N ARG A 5 -9.48 13.00 0.48
CA ARG A 5 -10.54 12.62 1.44
C ARG A 5 -10.71 11.11 1.57
N CYS A 6 -9.61 10.39 1.69
CA CYS A 6 -9.62 8.96 2.02
C CYS A 6 -10.19 8.76 3.43
N ARG A 7 -11.07 7.77 3.60
CA ARG A 7 -11.64 7.43 4.91
C ARG A 7 -10.63 6.69 5.77
N VAL A 8 -9.77 5.91 5.12
CA VAL A 8 -8.66 5.19 5.75
C VAL A 8 -7.41 5.53 4.96
N ALA A 9 -6.32 5.84 5.64
CA ALA A 9 -5.00 6.00 5.06
C ALA A 9 -3.99 5.26 5.92
N ILE A 10 -3.10 4.52 5.28
CA ILE A 10 -2.09 3.70 5.92
C ILE A 10 -0.75 4.16 5.37
N ALA A 11 0.14 4.60 6.25
CA ALA A 11 1.52 4.93 5.93
C ALA A 11 2.41 3.74 6.32
N GLU A 12 3.41 3.48 5.49
CA GLU A 12 4.43 2.44 5.68
C GLU A 12 3.85 1.08 6.10
N PRO A 13 2.88 0.51 5.36
CA PRO A 13 2.42 -0.85 5.57
C PRO A 13 3.57 -1.83 5.23
N ASN A 14 4.47 -2.06 6.19
CA ASN A 14 5.57 -3.03 6.15
C ASN A 14 5.02 -4.46 6.22
N CYS A 15 4.23 -4.83 5.21
CA CYS A 15 3.52 -6.08 5.18
C CYS A 15 4.30 -7.14 4.40
N ILE A 16 4.59 -8.27 5.05
CA ILE A 16 5.30 -9.41 4.43
C ILE A 16 4.41 -10.14 3.42
N VAL A 17 3.09 -9.91 3.42
CA VAL A 17 2.13 -10.70 2.64
C VAL A 17 1.91 -10.19 1.21
N THR A 18 2.45 -9.01 0.85
CA THR A 18 2.31 -8.42 -0.48
C THR A 18 3.67 -8.15 -1.12
N ASN A 19 3.78 -8.36 -2.43
CA ASN A 19 5.03 -8.12 -3.16
C ASN A 19 5.32 -6.62 -3.34
N GLU A 20 4.29 -5.79 -3.42
CA GLU A 20 4.43 -4.34 -3.39
C GLU A 20 4.21 -3.83 -1.96
N GLN A 21 5.09 -2.92 -1.55
CA GLN A 21 5.05 -2.23 -0.26
C GLN A 21 5.03 -0.74 -0.57
N PRO A 22 3.84 -0.11 -0.60
CA PRO A 22 3.72 1.30 -0.89
C PRO A 22 4.14 2.14 0.31
N ASP A 23 4.70 3.33 0.09
CA ASP A 23 5.01 4.26 1.18
C ASP A 23 3.72 4.74 1.88
N ALA A 24 2.65 4.95 1.11
CA ALA A 24 1.31 5.14 1.66
C ALA A 24 0.22 4.65 0.71
N ILE A 25 -0.89 4.22 1.28
CA ILE A 25 -2.11 3.90 0.53
C ILE A 25 -3.36 4.38 1.27
N GLY A 26 -4.25 5.04 0.53
CA GLY A 26 -5.52 5.54 1.04
C GLY A 26 -6.71 4.90 0.35
N PHE A 27 -7.79 4.67 1.09
CA PHE A 27 -9.02 4.03 0.62
C PHE A 27 -10.22 4.96 0.78
N LYS A 28 -11.03 5.08 -0.28
CA LYS A 28 -12.24 5.90 -0.34
C LYS A 28 -13.33 5.22 -1.17
N GLY A 29 -14.27 4.57 -0.49
CA GLY A 29 -15.33 3.83 -1.18
C GLY A 29 -14.72 2.69 -1.98
N SER A 30 -14.94 2.67 -3.30
CA SER A 30 -14.34 1.71 -4.24
C SER A 30 -13.00 2.15 -4.83
N TYR A 31 -12.45 3.30 -4.40
CA TYR A 31 -11.19 3.84 -4.93
C TYR A 31 -10.06 3.68 -3.91
N SER A 32 -8.88 3.32 -4.41
CA SER A 32 -7.62 3.30 -3.68
C SER A 32 -6.64 4.29 -4.31
N ILE A 33 -5.81 4.93 -3.48
CA ILE A 33 -4.82 5.90 -3.90
C ILE A 33 -3.49 5.48 -3.29
N LEU A 34 -2.56 5.04 -4.13
CA LEU A 34 -1.21 4.69 -3.76
C LEU A 34 -0.30 5.92 -3.92
N VAL A 35 0.57 6.15 -2.95
CA VAL A 35 1.53 7.25 -2.95
C VAL A 35 2.92 6.69 -2.68
N GLU A 36 3.88 7.13 -3.49
CA GLU A 36 5.29 6.77 -3.41
C GLU A 36 6.13 8.02 -3.21
N ALA A 37 6.77 8.12 -2.06
CA ALA A 37 7.72 9.18 -1.76
C ALA A 37 9.02 8.93 -2.50
N LYS A 38 9.57 9.98 -3.13
CA LYS A 38 10.90 9.94 -3.75
C LYS A 38 11.73 11.12 -3.29
N THR A 39 12.94 10.84 -2.82
CA THR A 39 13.86 11.84 -2.27
C THR A 39 14.99 12.20 -3.24
N SER A 40 15.14 11.45 -4.33
CA SER A 40 16.14 11.73 -5.36
C SER A 40 15.72 11.21 -6.74
N ARG A 41 16.36 11.73 -7.79
CA ARG A 41 16.20 11.22 -9.16
C ARG A 41 16.57 9.73 -9.28
N ALA A 42 17.63 9.31 -8.60
CA ALA A 42 18.08 7.92 -8.64
C ALA A 42 17.05 6.97 -8.01
N ASP A 43 16.46 7.37 -6.89
CA ASP A 43 15.38 6.63 -6.22
C ASP A 43 14.14 6.47 -7.12
N PHE A 44 13.72 7.57 -7.77
CA PHE A 44 12.66 7.51 -8.78
C PHE A 44 12.98 6.53 -9.92
N LEU A 45 14.17 6.62 -10.52
CA LEU A 45 14.57 5.74 -11.62
C LEU A 45 14.70 4.26 -11.21
N ALA A 46 15.06 3.98 -9.96
CA ALA A 46 15.08 2.63 -9.43
C ALA A 46 13.65 2.08 -9.26
N ASP A 47 12.73 2.91 -8.76
CA ASP A 47 11.33 2.52 -8.60
C ASP A 47 10.67 2.14 -9.93
N LEU A 48 10.93 2.89 -11.00
CA LEU A 48 10.39 2.61 -12.34
C LEU A 48 10.71 1.19 -12.86
N LYS A 49 11.81 0.60 -12.40
CA LYS A 49 12.26 -0.74 -12.81
C LYS A 49 11.52 -1.86 -12.07
N LYS A 50 10.75 -1.54 -11.02
CA LYS A 50 10.05 -2.56 -10.23
C LYS A 50 8.99 -3.28 -11.09
N PRO A 51 8.79 -4.60 -10.94
CA PRO A 51 7.87 -5.36 -11.77
C PRO A 51 6.43 -4.81 -11.80
N PHE A 52 5.92 -4.28 -10.69
CA PHE A 52 4.57 -3.71 -10.59
C PHE A 52 4.46 -2.27 -11.14
N ARG A 53 5.58 -1.65 -11.52
CA ARG A 53 5.59 -0.43 -12.35
C ARG A 53 5.57 -0.79 -13.84
N ILE A 54 6.29 -1.83 -14.24
CA ILE A 54 6.33 -2.33 -15.62
C ILE A 54 5.01 -3.01 -16.01
N TYR A 55 4.42 -3.77 -15.08
CA TYR A 55 3.15 -4.48 -15.26
C TYR A 55 2.10 -3.87 -14.32
N PRO A 56 1.33 -2.86 -14.78
CA PRO A 56 0.42 -2.11 -13.91
C PRO A 56 -0.59 -2.99 -13.17
N GLN A 57 -1.02 -4.10 -13.78
CA GLN A 57 -1.95 -5.06 -13.19
C GLN A 57 -1.41 -5.81 -11.97
N LYS A 58 -0.09 -5.80 -11.77
CA LYS A 58 0.54 -6.36 -10.57
C LYS A 58 0.59 -5.37 -9.42
N GLY A 59 0.49 -4.07 -9.71
CA GLY A 59 0.54 -3.00 -8.72
C GLY A 59 -0.83 -2.63 -8.15
N MET A 60 -0.83 -2.18 -6.90
CA MET A 60 -1.96 -1.64 -6.15
C MET A 60 -2.24 -0.17 -6.55
N GLY A 61 -3.33 0.38 -6.04
CA GLY A 61 -3.75 1.75 -6.26
C GLY A 61 -4.52 1.92 -7.57
N TYR A 62 -5.80 2.26 -7.45
CA TYR A 62 -6.65 2.71 -8.56
C TYR A 62 -6.17 4.03 -9.15
N CYS A 63 -5.69 4.93 -8.28
CA CYS A 63 -4.88 6.09 -8.63
C CYS A 63 -3.50 5.94 -8.00
N ARG A 64 -2.47 6.45 -8.67
CA ARG A 64 -1.07 6.31 -8.23
C ARG A 64 -0.36 7.64 -8.35
N TYR A 65 0.33 8.04 -7.30
CA TYR A 65 1.05 9.31 -7.24
C TYR A 65 2.49 9.09 -6.80
N TYR A 66 3.40 9.78 -7.46
CA TYR A 66 4.67 10.10 -6.83
C TYR A 66 4.52 11.38 -5.99
N ILE A 67 5.19 11.43 -4.86
CA ILE A 67 5.32 12.62 -4.02
C ILE A 67 6.79 12.93 -3.77
N CYS A 68 7.21 14.17 -4.02
CA CYS A 68 8.61 14.57 -3.85
C CYS A 68 8.72 16.09 -3.64
N GLU A 69 9.91 16.58 -3.32
CA GLU A 69 10.20 18.01 -3.40
C GLU A 69 10.31 18.46 -4.87
N PRO A 70 10.00 19.74 -5.18
CA PRO A 70 10.17 20.28 -6.53
C PRO A 70 11.59 20.05 -7.07
N GLY A 71 11.68 19.62 -8.33
CA GLY A 71 12.96 19.39 -9.03
C GLY A 71 13.44 17.94 -9.03
N ILE A 72 12.86 17.06 -8.21
CA ILE A 72 13.21 15.63 -8.20
C ILE A 72 12.56 14.90 -9.38
N ILE A 73 11.25 15.06 -9.55
CA ILE A 73 10.45 14.49 -10.64
C ILE A 73 9.70 15.64 -11.30
N THR A 74 9.67 15.68 -12.63
CA THR A 74 8.86 16.63 -13.41
C THR A 74 7.69 15.90 -14.09
N GLU A 75 6.72 16.63 -14.64
CA GLU A 75 5.58 16.00 -15.30
C GLU A 75 5.96 15.15 -16.52
N ASP A 76 7.03 15.55 -17.22
CA ASP A 76 7.55 14.86 -18.42
C ASP A 76 8.26 13.56 -18.07
N ASP A 77 8.72 13.41 -16.83
CA ASP A 77 9.34 12.18 -16.35
C ASP A 77 8.30 11.10 -16.01
N LEU A 78 7.05 11.49 -15.79
CA LEU A 78 6.06 10.60 -15.20
C LEU A 78 5.66 9.47 -16.16
N PRO A 79 5.59 8.22 -15.66
CA PRO A 79 5.00 7.14 -16.41
C PRO A 79 3.53 7.45 -16.72
N GLU A 80 3.04 6.77 -17.75
CA GLU A 80 1.68 6.97 -18.20
C GLU A 80 0.67 6.78 -17.04
N ARG A 81 -0.29 7.70 -16.91
CA ARG A 81 -1.38 7.73 -15.92
C ARG A 81 -0.97 8.08 -14.49
N TRP A 82 0.31 8.12 -14.14
CA TRP A 82 0.73 8.54 -12.81
C TRP A 82 0.43 10.02 -12.58
N GLY A 83 0.09 10.34 -11.33
CA GLY A 83 0.02 11.70 -10.82
C GLY A 83 1.30 12.11 -10.12
N LEU A 84 1.45 13.41 -9.90
CA LEU A 84 2.60 14.01 -9.21
C LEU A 84 2.13 15.01 -8.17
N LEU A 85 2.68 14.87 -6.98
CA LEU A 85 2.49 15.75 -5.84
C LEU A 85 3.84 16.37 -5.48
N TYR A 86 3.86 17.68 -5.25
CA TYR A 86 5.01 18.35 -4.65
C TYR A 86 4.76 18.65 -3.18
N VAL A 87 5.75 18.32 -2.35
CA VAL A 87 5.86 18.80 -0.97
C VAL A 87 6.60 20.13 -1.01
N LEU A 88 5.91 21.21 -0.64
CA LEU A 88 6.46 22.56 -0.56
C LEU A 88 7.01 22.84 0.85
N PRO A 89 7.84 23.89 1.02
CA PRO A 89 8.28 24.33 2.33
C PRO A 89 7.13 24.49 3.32
N GLY A 90 7.34 23.98 4.54
CA GLY A 90 6.32 23.89 5.58
C GLY A 90 5.36 22.70 5.43
N GLY A 91 5.71 21.68 4.63
CA GLY A 91 4.96 20.43 4.52
C GLY A 91 3.66 20.52 3.70
N ARG A 92 3.45 21.64 3.00
CA ARG A 92 2.23 21.84 2.19
C ARG A 92 2.31 21.02 0.91
N VAL A 93 1.33 20.16 0.69
CA VAL A 93 1.24 19.36 -0.54
C VAL A 93 0.46 20.11 -1.62
N ARG A 94 1.05 20.18 -2.82
CA ARG A 94 0.45 20.72 -4.05
C ARG A 94 0.34 19.62 -5.10
N ILE A 95 -0.82 19.52 -5.73
CA ILE A 95 -1.00 18.63 -6.90
C ILE A 95 -0.38 19.32 -8.11
N VAL A 96 0.53 18.64 -8.78
CA VAL A 96 1.17 19.09 -10.02
C VAL A 96 0.41 18.48 -11.20
N ARG A 97 0.22 17.16 -11.15
CA ARG A 97 -0.53 16.39 -12.14
C ARG A 97 -1.46 15.41 -11.47
N TYR A 98 -2.72 15.35 -11.92
CA TYR A 98 -3.67 14.36 -11.46
C TYR A 98 -3.38 12.99 -12.06
N SER A 99 -3.47 11.94 -11.24
CA SER A 99 -3.43 10.55 -11.70
C SER A 99 -4.67 10.25 -12.54
N ARG A 100 -4.47 9.47 -13.61
CA ARG A 100 -5.55 8.76 -14.30
C ARG A 100 -5.72 7.37 -13.68
N TYR A 101 -6.75 6.65 -14.12
CA TYR A 101 -7.19 5.41 -13.49
C TYR A 101 -6.43 4.18 -13.98
N PHE A 102 -6.06 3.32 -13.03
CA PHE A 102 -5.56 1.96 -13.23
C PHE A 102 -6.70 1.00 -12.91
N ARG A 103 -7.54 0.70 -13.91
CA ARG A 103 -8.71 -0.18 -13.73
C ARG A 103 -8.29 -1.61 -13.42
N GLU A 104 -7.11 -1.99 -13.91
CA GLU A 104 -6.44 -3.25 -13.72
C GLU A 104 -5.68 -3.37 -12.39
N ALA A 105 -5.82 -2.41 -11.45
CA ALA A 105 -5.10 -2.44 -10.18
C ALA A 105 -5.29 -3.78 -9.43
N ASN A 106 -4.25 -4.17 -8.70
CA ASN A 106 -4.21 -5.43 -7.95
C ASN A 106 -5.02 -5.33 -6.65
N TYR A 107 -6.36 -5.37 -6.78
CA TYR A 107 -7.27 -5.32 -5.63
C TYR A 107 -7.16 -6.53 -4.70
N ALA A 108 -6.57 -7.64 -5.16
CA ALA A 108 -6.28 -8.77 -4.28
C ALA A 108 -5.18 -8.40 -3.28
N ALA A 109 -4.08 -7.81 -3.75
CA ALA A 109 -3.02 -7.31 -2.88
C ALA A 109 -3.51 -6.21 -1.92
N GLU A 110 -4.35 -5.28 -2.39
CA GLU A 110 -4.94 -4.26 -1.52
C GLU A 110 -5.77 -4.84 -0.37
N ARG A 111 -6.60 -5.86 -0.67
CA ARG A 111 -7.38 -6.56 0.36
C ARG A 111 -6.48 -7.30 1.33
N SER A 112 -5.45 -8.00 0.85
CA SER A 112 -4.49 -8.68 1.71
C SER A 112 -3.75 -7.71 2.62
N LEU A 113 -3.33 -6.54 2.09
CA LEU A 113 -2.70 -5.48 2.86
C LEU A 113 -3.64 -4.95 3.96
N LEU A 114 -4.89 -4.64 3.61
CA LEU A 114 -5.89 -4.21 4.59
C LEU A 114 -6.11 -5.26 5.69
N THR A 115 -6.29 -6.53 5.31
CA THR A 115 -6.45 -7.64 6.27
C THR A 115 -5.25 -7.74 7.22
N ALA A 116 -4.03 -7.61 6.71
CA ALA A 116 -2.84 -7.66 7.54
C ALA A 116 -2.72 -6.44 8.48
N CYS A 117 -3.01 -5.24 8.00
CA CYS A 117 -3.01 -4.04 8.84
C CYS A 117 -4.03 -4.14 9.98
N LEU A 118 -5.21 -4.71 9.72
CA LEU A 118 -6.23 -4.95 10.77
C LEU A 118 -5.78 -6.02 11.78
N TYR A 119 -5.00 -7.01 11.35
CA TYR A 119 -4.48 -8.05 12.24
C TYR A 119 -3.41 -7.52 13.20
N ILE A 120 -2.55 -6.61 12.73
CA ILE A 120 -1.46 -6.00 13.52
C ILE A 120 -2.00 -5.04 14.61
N GLN A 121 -3.11 -4.35 14.35
CA GLN A 121 -3.65 -3.30 15.25
C GLN A 121 -4.38 -3.82 16.52
N LYS A 122 -4.08 -5.04 16.99
CA LYS A 122 -4.80 -5.87 17.97
C LYS A 122 -5.93 -6.67 17.31
N PRO A 123 -6.19 -7.93 17.75
CA PRO A 123 -7.28 -8.72 17.21
C PRO A 123 -8.59 -7.97 17.44
N LEU A 124 -9.16 -7.45 16.36
CA LEU A 124 -10.56 -7.03 16.35
C LEU A 124 -11.36 -8.22 16.90
N LYS A 125 -12.17 -7.98 17.94
CA LYS A 125 -13.21 -8.93 18.34
C LYS A 125 -14.27 -8.94 17.23
N ILE A 126 -13.96 -9.60 16.12
CA ILE A 126 -14.92 -9.92 15.09
C ILE A 126 -15.77 -11.02 15.72
N ASN A 127 -16.93 -10.64 16.26
CA ASN A 127 -17.97 -11.61 16.55
C ASN A 127 -18.41 -12.15 15.18
N THR A 128 -17.80 -13.26 14.77
CA THR A 128 -18.17 -13.99 13.58
C THR A 128 -19.67 -14.24 13.63
N VAL A 129 -20.37 -14.02 12.52
CA VAL A 129 -21.82 -14.30 12.41
C VAL A 129 -22.12 -15.81 12.45
N GLN A 130 -21.12 -16.64 12.72
CA GLN A 130 -21.28 -18.03 13.16
C GLN A 130 -20.32 -18.28 14.31
N GLY A 131 -20.89 -18.43 15.53
CA GLY A 131 -20.15 -18.62 16.77
C GLY A 131 -19.34 -19.91 16.82
N ARG A 132 -18.19 -19.93 16.15
CA ARG A 132 -17.10 -20.88 16.44
C ARG A 132 -15.83 -20.09 16.69
N LYS A 133 -15.39 -20.13 17.96
CA LYS A 133 -14.05 -19.68 18.35
C LYS A 133 -13.03 -20.57 17.64
N ILE A 134 -12.35 -20.05 16.62
CA ILE A 134 -11.14 -20.67 16.11
C ILE A 134 -10.01 -20.13 16.98
N GLN A 135 -9.48 -20.99 17.85
CA GLN A 135 -8.29 -20.70 18.63
C GLN A 135 -7.09 -20.92 17.72
N LEU A 136 -6.53 -19.83 17.18
CA LEU A 136 -5.26 -19.91 16.47
C LEU A 136 -4.16 -20.09 17.51
N SER A 137 -3.57 -21.29 17.55
CA SER A 137 -2.37 -21.57 18.34
C SER A 137 -1.17 -20.82 17.73
N PRO A 138 -0.19 -20.41 18.56
CA PRO A 138 0.96 -19.69 18.07
C PRO A 138 2.04 -20.67 17.55
N VAL A 139 2.71 -20.21 16.48
CA VAL A 139 4.06 -20.59 16.01
C VAL A 139 4.19 -21.88 15.18
N PHE A 140 4.55 -21.65 13.90
CA PHE A 140 5.26 -22.59 13.03
C PHE A 140 6.62 -22.96 13.66
N GLY A 141 6.85 -24.25 13.90
CA GLY A 141 8.18 -24.79 14.23
C GLY A 141 8.41 -25.08 15.71
N ALA A 142 7.85 -26.19 16.20
CA ALA A 142 8.43 -26.96 17.29
C ALA A 142 8.01 -28.43 17.11
N GLU A 143 9.00 -29.31 17.02
CA GLU A 143 8.83 -30.75 16.84
C GLU A 143 7.99 -31.35 17.97
N ALA A 144 6.96 -32.11 17.62
CA ALA A 144 6.21 -32.91 18.57
C ALA A 144 7.09 -34.11 18.99
N LYS A 145 7.52 -34.14 20.25
CA LYS A 145 7.93 -35.39 20.90
C LYS A 145 6.67 -36.05 21.49
N GLU A 146 6.30 -37.18 20.92
CA GLU A 146 5.37 -38.14 21.55
C GLU A 146 5.90 -38.52 22.94
N LYS A 147 5.01 -38.49 23.93
CA LYS A 147 5.17 -39.29 25.14
C LYS A 147 3.94 -40.18 25.26
N GLU A 148 4.18 -41.47 25.07
CA GLU A 148 3.27 -42.55 25.45
C GLU A 148 2.96 -42.45 26.95
N GLY A 149 1.71 -42.76 27.29
CA GLY A 149 1.21 -42.74 28.65
C GLY A 149 1.54 -44.01 29.44
N ILE A 150 1.49 -43.87 30.76
CA ILE A 150 0.80 -44.77 31.70
C ILE A 150 0.05 -43.87 32.68
#